data_AF-A0A6A7AR63-F1
#
_entry.id   AF-A0A6A7AR63-F1
#
_cell.length_a   1.000
_cell.length_b   1.000
_cell.length_c   1.000
_cell.angle_alpha   90.00
_cell.angle_beta   90.00
_cell.angle_gamma   90.00
#
_symmetry.space_group_name_H-M   'P 1'
#
loop_
_entity.id
_entity.type
_entity.pdbx_description
1 polymer ?
#
loop_
_entity_poly.entity_id
_entity_poly.type
_entity_poly.pdbx_seq_one_letter_code
_entity_poly.pdbx_strand_id
1 'polypeptide(L)'
;MLSIQPPRSAHPPKVTPNLLPLRISHNGPINSTGRFFTPTTSSTDASSTAQHAHFRGRHLHGTPVALPEGYTGAVLHITDQQLPQGQSRREQQRQEVHHRGESGAEDEDEDADAGDMFVEVKVAEHVAEFDEIVVWGHGGIVDQSRDIYVRGLTEWVGFAESMHYEQDEQGTDGNKA
;
A
#
# COMPACT_ATOMS: atom_id res chain seq x y z
N MET A 1 2.70 -10.90 8.48
CA MET A 1 2.24 -9.50 8.63
C MET A 1 3.32 -8.57 8.08
N LEU A 2 2.97 -7.36 7.62
CA LEU A 2 3.93 -6.36 7.17
C LEU A 2 3.88 -5.15 8.11
N SER A 3 5.03 -4.54 8.33
CA SER A 3 5.13 -3.26 9.02
C SER A 3 5.81 -2.26 8.09
N ILE A 4 5.07 -1.20 7.77
CA ILE A 4 5.55 -0.12 6.93
C ILE A 4 6.44 0.77 7.79
N GLN A 5 7.70 0.89 7.40
CA GLN A 5 8.63 1.81 8.03
C GLN A 5 8.48 3.21 7.41
N PRO A 6 8.66 4.28 8.21
CA PRO A 6 8.64 5.63 7.68
C PRO A 6 9.72 5.79 6.58
N PRO A 7 9.52 6.74 5.64
CA PRO A 7 10.49 6.98 4.60
C PRO A 7 11.83 7.39 5.20
N ARG A 8 12.94 6.89 4.63
CA ARG A 8 14.30 7.23 5.08
C ARG A 8 14.66 8.70 4.84
N SER A 9 13.95 9.37 3.93
CA SER A 9 14.08 10.78 3.61
C SER A 9 12.84 11.53 4.06
N ALA A 10 13.02 12.75 4.58
CA ALA A 10 11.90 13.66 4.86
C ALA A 10 11.05 13.96 3.61
N HIS A 11 11.65 13.80 2.42
CA HIS A 11 11.00 13.95 1.14
C HIS A 11 11.29 12.70 0.29
N PRO A 12 10.40 11.70 0.31
CA PRO A 12 10.51 10.57 -0.60
C PRO A 12 10.37 11.05 -2.06
N PRO A 13 11.04 10.37 -3.01
CA PRO A 13 10.95 10.73 -4.42
C PRO A 13 9.51 10.56 -4.93
N LYS A 14 9.04 11.51 -5.73
CA LYS A 14 7.77 11.39 -6.47
C LYS A 14 7.98 10.61 -7.76
N VAL A 15 7.12 9.63 -8.01
CA VAL A 15 7.15 8.77 -9.20
C VAL A 15 5.76 8.67 -9.82
N THR A 16 5.68 8.17 -11.06
CA THR A 16 4.41 7.92 -11.74
C THR A 16 4.33 6.44 -12.15
N PRO A 17 3.51 5.62 -11.47
CA PRO A 17 3.27 4.24 -11.87
C PRO A 17 2.58 4.17 -13.23
N ASN A 18 3.05 3.26 -14.10
CA ASN A 18 2.50 3.04 -15.43
C ASN A 18 1.88 1.64 -15.52
N LEU A 19 0.55 1.57 -15.58
CA LEU A 19 -0.18 0.31 -15.73
C LEU A 19 -0.32 -0.04 -17.20
N LEU A 20 0.53 -0.95 -17.69
CA LEU A 20 0.56 -1.37 -19.08
C LEU A 20 -0.47 -2.49 -19.35
N PRO A 21 -1.10 -2.55 -20.54
CA PRO A 21 -2.08 -3.58 -20.90
C PRO A 21 -1.39 -4.87 -21.36
N LEU A 22 -0.34 -5.28 -20.64
CA LEU A 22 0.51 -6.42 -20.96
C LEU A 22 1.26 -6.91 -19.73
N ARG A 23 1.80 -8.13 -19.82
CA ARG A 23 2.66 -8.72 -18.80
C ARG A 23 4.12 -8.70 -19.25
N ILE A 24 5.00 -8.23 -18.36
CA ILE A 24 6.46 -8.32 -18.51
C ILE A 24 6.94 -9.41 -17.55
N SER A 25 7.62 -10.44 -18.07
CA SER A 25 8.13 -11.54 -17.22
C SER A 25 9.34 -11.15 -16.37
N HIS A 26 10.12 -10.16 -16.84
CA HIS A 26 11.26 -9.65 -16.11
C HIS A 26 10.81 -8.76 -14.95
N ASN A 27 11.28 -9.07 -13.74
CA ASN A 27 11.11 -8.23 -12.56
C ASN A 27 12.48 -7.73 -12.10
N GLY A 28 12.72 -6.42 -12.23
CA GLY A 28 13.98 -5.79 -11.84
C GLY A 28 14.24 -4.46 -12.56
N PRO A 29 15.31 -3.76 -12.18
CA PRO A 29 15.67 -2.48 -12.78
C PRO A 29 15.94 -2.57 -14.28
N ILE A 30 15.63 -1.50 -15.01
CA ILE A 30 15.92 -1.36 -16.45
C ILE A 30 16.77 -0.11 -16.63
N ASN A 31 18.00 -0.29 -17.11
CA ASN A 31 19.04 0.76 -17.14
C ASN A 31 18.77 1.92 -18.13
N SER A 32 17.64 1.94 -18.86
CA SER A 32 17.38 2.93 -19.93
C SER A 32 15.88 3.13 -20.22
N THR A 33 15.02 3.12 -19.20
CA THR A 33 13.56 3.33 -19.39
C THR A 33 13.26 4.60 -20.18
N GLY A 34 13.85 5.75 -19.81
CA GLY A 34 13.62 7.03 -20.48
C GLY A 34 14.11 7.14 -21.93
N ARG A 35 14.81 6.12 -22.46
CA ARG A 35 15.13 6.03 -23.89
C ARG A 35 14.06 5.30 -24.68
N PHE A 36 13.44 4.29 -24.06
CA PHE A 36 12.56 3.34 -24.75
C PHE A 36 11.08 3.57 -24.46
N PHE A 37 10.76 4.25 -23.37
CA PHE A 37 9.40 4.51 -22.93
C PHE A 37 9.33 5.91 -22.32
N THR A 38 8.94 6.87 -23.15
CA THR A 38 8.78 8.27 -22.75
C THR A 38 7.38 8.71 -23.16
N PRO A 39 6.44 8.75 -22.21
CA PRO A 39 5.10 9.27 -22.45
C PRO A 39 5.18 10.71 -22.96
N THR A 40 4.55 10.99 -24.11
CA THR A 40 4.42 12.33 -24.67
C THR A 40 2.97 12.77 -24.58
N THR A 41 2.73 13.97 -24.08
CA THR A 41 1.38 14.57 -24.08
C THR A 41 1.04 15.07 -25.48
N SER A 42 -0.15 14.73 -25.96
CA SER A 42 -0.66 15.28 -27.23
C SER A 42 -1.09 16.72 -27.00
N SER A 43 -0.32 17.69 -27.53
CA SER A 43 -0.58 19.13 -27.35
C SER A 43 -1.70 19.68 -28.24
N THR A 44 -2.44 18.82 -28.95
CA THR A 44 -3.38 19.26 -29.99
C THR A 44 -4.72 19.72 -29.42
N ASP A 45 -5.08 19.28 -28.21
CA ASP A 45 -6.25 19.76 -27.49
C ASP A 45 -5.84 20.17 -26.06
N ALA A 46 -5.99 21.45 -25.72
CA ALA A 46 -5.70 21.98 -24.38
C ALA A 46 -6.56 21.33 -23.26
N SER A 47 -7.57 20.55 -23.63
CA SER A 47 -8.45 19.78 -22.75
C SER A 47 -8.02 18.31 -22.59
N SER A 48 -7.27 17.75 -23.55
CA SER A 48 -6.91 16.33 -23.53
C SER A 48 -5.58 16.14 -22.80
N THR A 49 -5.61 15.56 -21.61
CA THR A 49 -4.42 15.09 -20.87
C THR A 49 -3.90 13.75 -21.39
N ALA A 50 -4.36 13.32 -22.57
CA ALA A 50 -4.02 12.03 -23.15
C ALA A 50 -2.51 11.94 -23.46
N GLN A 51 -1.89 10.90 -22.92
CA GLN A 51 -0.49 10.58 -23.16
C GLN A 51 -0.36 9.53 -24.25
N HIS A 52 0.75 9.53 -24.97
CA HIS A 52 1.06 8.54 -25.98
C HIS A 52 2.45 7.97 -25.74
N ALA A 53 2.60 6.67 -25.96
CA ALA A 53 3.89 6.00 -25.94
C ALA A 53 3.86 4.80 -26.91
N HIS A 54 5.04 4.33 -27.32
CA HIS A 54 5.17 3.09 -28.07
C HIS A 54 5.94 2.08 -27.24
N PHE A 55 5.38 0.87 -27.12
CA PHE A 55 6.06 -0.25 -26.48
C PHE A 55 6.08 -1.44 -27.41
N ARG A 56 7.27 -1.96 -27.73
CA ARG A 56 7.46 -3.08 -28.67
C ARG A 56 6.78 -2.83 -30.04
N GLY A 57 6.79 -1.58 -30.51
CA GLY A 57 6.15 -1.17 -31.77
C GLY A 57 4.63 -0.97 -31.70
N ARG A 58 3.99 -1.20 -30.55
CA ARG A 58 2.55 -0.99 -30.36
C ARG A 58 2.29 0.39 -29.78
N HIS A 59 1.36 1.12 -30.37
CA HIS A 59 0.92 2.42 -29.88
C HIS A 59 0.01 2.25 -28.67
N LEU A 60 0.33 2.95 -27.59
CA LEU A 60 -0.42 2.97 -26.36
C LEU A 60 -0.96 4.37 -26.10
N HIS A 61 -2.17 4.43 -25.56
CA HIS A 61 -2.84 5.66 -25.13
C HIS A 61 -2.92 5.65 -23.61
N GLY A 62 -2.26 6.61 -22.98
CA GLY A 62 -2.20 6.76 -21.54
C GLY A 62 -3.28 7.71 -21.06
N THR A 63 -4.00 7.27 -20.03
CA THR A 63 -4.99 8.07 -19.31
C THR A 63 -4.44 8.29 -17.90
N PRO A 64 -3.98 9.51 -17.57
CA PRO A 64 -3.63 9.86 -16.20
C PRO A 64 -4.86 9.82 -15.30
N VAL A 65 -4.72 9.23 -14.11
CA VAL A 65 -5.77 9.08 -13.10
C VAL A 65 -5.18 9.56 -11.78
N ALA A 66 -5.66 10.71 -11.31
CA ALA A 66 -5.29 11.22 -9.99
C ALA A 66 -5.83 10.30 -8.89
N LEU A 67 -5.09 10.20 -7.79
CA LEU A 67 -5.60 9.55 -6.60
C LEU A 67 -6.73 10.39 -5.96
N PRO A 68 -7.66 9.75 -5.21
CA PRO A 68 -8.68 10.48 -4.49
C PRO A 68 -8.10 11.47 -3.47
N GLU A 69 -8.86 12.52 -3.15
CA GLU A 69 -8.43 13.54 -2.19
C GLU A 69 -8.15 12.92 -0.82
N GLY A 70 -7.09 13.37 -0.16
CA GLY A 70 -6.67 12.82 1.14
C GLY A 70 -5.86 11.52 1.04
N TYR A 71 -5.72 10.92 -0.14
CA TYR A 71 -4.88 9.73 -0.36
C TYR A 71 -3.50 10.10 -0.89
N THR A 72 -2.54 9.23 -0.56
CA THR A 72 -1.22 9.24 -1.18
C THR A 72 -0.85 7.82 -1.60
N GLY A 73 -0.23 7.70 -2.76
CA GLY A 73 0.32 6.44 -3.23
C GLY A 73 1.71 6.22 -2.65
N ALA A 74 1.99 5.00 -2.19
CA ALA A 74 3.29 4.62 -1.67
C ALA A 74 3.85 3.41 -2.42
N VAL A 75 5.14 3.46 -2.78
CA VAL A 75 5.89 2.33 -3.32
C VAL A 75 6.68 1.71 -2.17
N LEU A 76 6.36 0.47 -1.86
CA LEU A 76 6.97 -0.27 -0.76
C LEU A 76 7.92 -1.36 -1.28
N HIS A 77 9.10 -1.45 -0.68
CA HIS A 77 10.03 -2.55 -0.88
C HIS A 77 9.95 -3.49 0.32
N ILE A 78 9.35 -4.67 0.12
CA ILE A 78 9.24 -5.70 1.15
C ILE A 78 10.61 -6.36 1.30
N THR A 79 11.18 -6.25 2.50
CA THR A 79 12.47 -6.84 2.84
C THR A 79 12.28 -8.18 3.55
N ASP A 80 13.35 -8.97 3.63
CA ASP A 80 13.40 -10.18 4.46
C ASP A 80 13.75 -9.89 5.93
N GLN A 81 13.87 -8.60 6.31
CA GLN A 81 14.13 -8.24 7.70
C GLN A 81 12.86 -8.45 8.53
N GLN A 82 12.99 -9.18 9.64
CA GLN A 82 11.92 -9.36 10.62
C GLN A 82 12.01 -8.26 11.68
N LEU A 83 10.85 -7.73 12.08
CA LEU A 83 10.81 -6.84 13.23
C LEU A 83 11.14 -7.63 14.51
N PRO A 84 12.01 -7.08 15.39
CA PRO A 84 12.22 -7.67 16.70
C PRO A 84 10.93 -7.57 17.50
N GLN A 85 10.15 -8.65 17.58
CA GLN A 85 9.06 -8.76 18.53
C GLN A 85 9.67 -9.06 19.90
N GLY A 86 9.38 -8.19 20.88
CA GLY A 86 10.10 -8.09 22.15
C GLY A 86 10.31 -9.42 22.87
N GLN A 87 11.54 -9.94 22.79
CA GLN A 87 12.05 -10.99 23.68
C GLN A 87 12.00 -10.57 25.16
N SER A 88 11.92 -9.27 25.44
CA SER A 88 11.81 -8.68 26.77
C SER A 88 10.52 -9.02 27.52
N ARG A 89 9.39 -9.29 26.83
CA ARG A 89 8.17 -9.79 27.50
C ARG A 89 8.35 -11.24 27.96
N ARG A 90 9.14 -12.03 27.22
CA ARG A 90 9.48 -13.43 27.56
C ARG A 90 10.43 -13.51 28.77
N GLU A 91 11.39 -12.59 28.91
CA GLU A 91 12.29 -12.57 30.07
C GLU A 91 11.61 -12.08 31.36
N GLN A 92 10.76 -11.04 31.28
CA GLN A 92 10.00 -10.56 32.44
C GLN A 92 9.00 -11.60 32.95
N GLN A 93 8.32 -12.30 32.03
CA GLN A 93 7.36 -13.34 32.39
C GLN A 93 8.04 -14.63 32.93
N ARG A 94 9.30 -14.90 32.54
CA ARG A 94 10.11 -16.00 33.11
C ARG A 94 10.70 -15.65 34.49
N GLN A 95 10.96 -14.38 34.79
CA GLN A 95 11.47 -13.96 36.11
C GLN A 95 10.38 -13.92 37.20
N GLU A 96 9.13 -13.59 36.85
CA GLU A 96 8.03 -13.58 37.84
C GLU A 96 7.64 -14.99 38.33
N VAL A 97 7.83 -16.03 37.51
CA VAL A 97 7.52 -17.42 37.88
C VAL A 97 8.57 -17.99 38.85
N HIS A 98 9.82 -17.53 38.80
CA HIS A 98 10.89 -18.04 39.66
C HIS A 98 10.87 -17.53 41.12
N HIS A 99 10.06 -16.52 41.45
CA HIS A 99 9.97 -15.98 42.82
C HIS A 99 8.78 -16.51 43.66
N ARG A 100 7.94 -17.39 43.11
CA ARG A 100 6.75 -17.90 43.81
C ARG A 100 6.64 -19.43 43.70
N GLY A 101 7.58 -20.16 44.31
CA GLY A 101 7.59 -21.62 44.18
C GLY A 101 8.43 -22.40 45.20
N GLU A 102 8.47 -21.99 46.47
CA GLU A 102 8.77 -22.93 47.58
C GLU A 102 7.44 -23.35 48.21
N SER A 103 6.76 -24.34 47.64
CA SER A 103 6.00 -25.37 48.38
C SER A 103 5.29 -26.33 47.42
N GLY A 104 5.78 -27.58 47.44
CA GLY A 104 5.04 -28.84 47.38
C GLY A 104 3.82 -29.04 46.47
N ALA A 105 3.99 -30.04 45.59
CA ALA A 105 3.05 -31.12 45.25
C ALA A 105 2.54 -31.20 43.80
N GLU A 106 3.02 -32.27 43.16
CA GLU A 106 2.36 -33.21 42.23
C GLU A 106 1.99 -32.75 40.81
N ASP A 107 2.65 -33.43 39.88
CA ASP A 107 2.56 -33.37 38.42
C ASP A 107 1.20 -33.86 37.91
N GLU A 108 0.48 -33.01 37.17
CA GLU A 108 -0.37 -33.43 36.05
C GLU A 108 -0.11 -32.48 34.88
N ASP A 109 0.70 -32.97 33.94
CA ASP A 109 1.00 -32.38 32.64
C ASP A 109 -0.27 -32.34 31.77
N GLU A 110 -1.04 -31.25 31.82
CA GLU A 110 -2.06 -30.96 30.80
C GLU A 110 -1.92 -29.53 30.27
N ASP A 111 -1.70 -29.46 28.94
CA ASP A 111 -1.84 -28.30 28.06
C ASP A 111 -0.68 -27.29 27.97
N ALA A 112 0.53 -27.81 27.77
CA ALA A 112 1.62 -27.12 27.09
C ALA A 112 1.42 -27.06 25.55
N ASP A 113 0.27 -26.56 25.07
CA ASP A 113 0.03 -26.28 23.64
C ASP A 113 -0.64 -24.92 23.41
N ALA A 114 -0.25 -23.90 24.18
CA ALA A 114 -0.34 -22.52 23.71
C ALA A 114 0.83 -22.26 22.74
N GLY A 115 0.84 -23.00 21.63
CA GLY A 115 1.83 -22.87 20.58
C GLY A 115 1.93 -21.42 20.12
N ASP A 116 3.02 -20.77 20.50
CA ASP A 116 3.88 -19.88 19.72
C ASP A 116 3.28 -19.32 18.40
N MET A 117 2.10 -18.69 18.43
CA MET A 117 1.55 -17.98 17.27
C MET A 117 2.21 -16.59 17.12
N PHE A 118 3.54 -16.55 17.16
CA PHE A 118 4.26 -15.33 16.77
C PHE A 118 4.06 -15.14 15.27
N VAL A 119 3.19 -14.21 14.92
CA VAL A 119 2.98 -13.82 13.51
C VAL A 119 4.26 -13.15 13.04
N GLU A 120 4.97 -13.77 12.10
CA GLU A 120 6.15 -13.18 11.47
C GLU A 120 5.77 -11.82 10.86
N VAL A 121 6.41 -10.74 11.33
CA VAL A 121 6.24 -9.39 10.80
C VAL A 121 7.48 -9.02 9.99
N LYS A 122 7.33 -8.93 8.67
CA LYS A 122 8.39 -8.44 7.78
C LYS A 122 8.35 -6.92 7.64
N VAL A 123 9.52 -6.33 7.47
CA VAL A 123 9.69 -4.89 7.26
C VAL A 123 9.44 -4.52 5.79
N ALA A 124 8.54 -3.57 5.57
CA ALA A 124 8.30 -2.94 4.27
C ALA A 124 8.85 -1.50 4.29
N GLU A 125 9.83 -1.23 3.43
CA GLU A 125 10.48 0.08 3.35
C GLU A 125 9.72 0.99 2.39
N HIS A 126 9.44 2.22 2.82
CA HIS A 126 8.84 3.23 1.96
C HIS A 126 9.91 3.86 1.03
N VAL A 127 9.77 3.61 -0.28
CA VAL A 127 10.79 3.96 -1.29
C VAL A 127 10.44 5.22 -2.07
N ALA A 128 9.16 5.42 -2.40
CA ALA A 128 8.70 6.54 -3.22
C ALA A 128 7.20 6.79 -3.01
N GLU A 129 6.76 7.98 -3.37
CA GLU A 129 5.34 8.36 -3.36
C GLU A 129 4.83 8.68 -4.76
N PHE A 130 3.52 8.62 -4.95
CA PHE A 130 2.87 9.05 -6.19
C PHE A 130 1.48 9.63 -5.90
N ASP A 131 1.07 10.59 -6.72
CA ASP A 131 -0.22 11.29 -6.57
C ASP A 131 -1.18 10.95 -7.73
N GLU A 132 -0.67 10.26 -8.76
CA GLU A 132 -1.43 9.77 -9.91
C GLU A 132 -0.82 8.47 -10.45
N ILE A 133 -1.62 7.73 -11.22
CA ILE A 133 -1.18 6.61 -12.04
C ILE A 133 -1.54 6.87 -13.50
N VAL A 134 -0.83 6.25 -14.43
CA VAL A 134 -1.21 6.27 -15.85
C VAL A 134 -1.69 4.88 -16.26
N VAL A 135 -2.95 4.79 -16.66
CA VAL A 135 -3.54 3.56 -17.20
C VAL A 135 -3.39 3.57 -18.71
N TRP A 136 -2.77 2.55 -19.28
CA TRP A 136 -2.48 2.49 -20.71
C TRP A 136 -3.44 1.54 -21.44
N GLY A 137 -4.10 2.04 -22.48
CA GLY A 137 -4.94 1.29 -23.40
C GLY A 137 -4.21 0.97 -24.72
N HIS A 138 -4.48 -0.20 -25.29
CA HIS A 138 -4.02 -0.56 -26.63
C HIS A 138 -5.14 -0.35 -27.65
N GLY A 139 -4.88 0.48 -28.67
CA GLY A 139 -5.85 0.76 -29.74
C GLY A 139 -6.87 1.87 -29.43
N GLY A 140 -6.76 2.52 -28.26
CA GLY A 140 -7.57 3.68 -27.90
C GLY A 140 -7.38 4.09 -26.44
N ILE A 141 -7.95 5.24 -26.10
CA ILE A 141 -8.02 5.77 -24.73
C ILE A 141 -8.82 4.78 -23.86
N VAL A 142 -8.43 4.66 -22.59
CA VAL A 142 -9.10 3.80 -21.62
C VAL A 142 -10.52 4.32 -21.35
N ASP A 143 -11.51 3.44 -21.43
CA ASP A 143 -12.88 3.75 -21.01
C ASP A 143 -12.94 3.79 -19.48
N GLN A 144 -12.93 5.00 -18.93
CA GLN A 144 -12.94 5.24 -17.49
C GLN A 144 -14.15 4.63 -16.77
N SER A 145 -15.28 4.44 -17.46
CA SER A 145 -16.49 3.85 -16.89
C SER A 145 -16.45 2.31 -16.78
N ARG A 146 -15.42 1.68 -17.35
CA ARG A 146 -15.29 0.22 -17.41
C ARG A 146 -13.96 -0.29 -16.89
N ASP A 147 -12.92 0.53 -16.93
CA ASP A 147 -11.59 0.12 -16.50
C ASP A 147 -11.53 -0.14 -14.99
N ILE A 148 -10.97 -1.29 -14.63
CA ILE A 148 -10.96 -1.77 -13.25
C ILE A 148 -10.11 -0.89 -12.32
N TYR A 149 -9.04 -0.28 -12.83
CA TYR A 149 -8.15 0.53 -12.02
C TYR A 149 -8.73 1.93 -11.82
N VAL A 150 -9.29 2.49 -12.90
CA VAL A 150 -10.00 3.78 -12.82
C VAL A 150 -11.14 3.69 -11.83
N ARG A 151 -12.06 2.73 -12.01
CA ARG A 151 -13.22 2.55 -11.11
C ARG A 151 -12.81 2.18 -9.70
N GLY A 152 -11.74 1.39 -9.54
CA GLY A 152 -11.19 1.07 -8.23
C GLY A 152 -10.78 2.32 -7.46
N LEU A 153 -10.16 3.30 -8.14
CA LEU A 153 -9.76 4.55 -7.51
C LEU A 153 -10.93 5.53 -7.35
N THR A 154 -11.78 5.68 -8.36
CA THR A 154 -12.80 6.74 -8.37
C THR A 154 -14.12 6.36 -7.70
N GLU A 155 -14.49 5.08 -7.73
CA GLU A 155 -15.76 4.61 -7.18
C GLU A 155 -15.56 3.86 -5.86
N TRP A 156 -14.66 2.86 -5.86
CA TRP A 156 -14.54 1.95 -4.72
C TRP A 156 -13.95 2.63 -3.48
N VAL A 157 -12.97 3.51 -3.63
CA VAL A 157 -12.38 4.23 -2.49
C VAL A 157 -13.43 5.06 -1.77
N GLY A 158 -14.17 5.93 -2.48
CA GLY A 158 -15.22 6.75 -1.86
C GLY A 158 -16.39 5.93 -1.29
N PHE A 159 -16.72 4.79 -1.92
CA PHE A 159 -17.68 3.85 -1.36
C PHE A 159 -17.19 3.26 -0.02
N ALA A 160 -15.94 2.81 0.04
CA ALA A 160 -15.35 2.25 1.25
C ALA A 160 -15.29 3.28 2.39
N GLU A 161 -14.95 4.54 2.08
CA GLU A 161 -15.00 5.64 3.04
C GLU A 161 -16.39 5.82 3.62
N SER A 162 -17.42 5.85 2.76
CA SER A 162 -18.80 6.03 3.19
C SER A 162 -19.29 4.88 4.09
N MET A 163 -18.85 3.65 3.82
CA MET A 163 -19.22 2.47 4.60
C MET A 163 -18.58 2.43 5.99
N HIS A 164 -17.38 3.00 6.12
CA HIS A 164 -16.61 3.01 7.37
C HIS A 164 -16.61 4.38 8.07
N TYR A 165 -17.43 5.31 7.59
CA TYR A 165 -17.62 6.60 8.23
C TYR A 165 -18.38 6.41 9.55
N GLU A 166 -17.68 6.54 10.67
CA GLU A 166 -18.31 6.62 11.99
C GLU A 166 -18.88 8.03 12.16
N GLN A 167 -20.19 8.12 12.35
CA GLN A 167 -20.87 9.39 12.56
C GLN A 167 -20.64 9.80 14.01
N ASP A 168 -19.75 10.77 14.25
CA ASP A 168 -19.60 11.36 15.57
C ASP A 168 -20.95 11.98 15.97
N GLU A 169 -21.67 11.33 16.90
CA GLU A 169 -22.85 11.88 17.53
C GLU A 169 -22.43 13.13 18.33
N GLN A 170 -22.47 14.30 17.70
CA GLN A 170 -22.38 15.57 18.39
C GLN A 170 -23.61 15.69 19.30
N GLY A 171 -23.39 15.44 20.59
CA GLY A 171 -24.37 15.64 21.65
C GLY A 171 -24.96 17.05 21.55
N THR A 172 -26.20 17.13 21.09
CA THR A 172 -27.03 18.32 21.20
C THR A 172 -27.43 18.49 22.67
N ASP A 173 -26.52 18.98 23.50
CA ASP A 173 -26.90 19.59 24.77
C ASP A 173 -27.52 20.96 24.44
N GLY A 174 -28.83 20.92 24.16
CA GLY A 174 -29.69 22.08 24.12
C GLY A 174 -29.68 22.75 25.48
N ASN A 175 -28.82 23.77 25.62
CA ASN A 175 -28.81 24.67 26.76
C ASN A 175 -30.18 25.36 26.86
N LYS A 176 -30.99 24.90 27.82
CA LYS A 176 -32.14 25.67 28.32
C LYS A 176 -31.61 26.88 29.06
N ALA A 177 -31.99 28.07 28.59
CA ALA A 177 -32.14 29.26 29.42
C ALA A 177 -33.48 29.91 29.05
#